data_AF-A0A4P1RY92-F1
#
_entry.id   AF-A0A4P1RY92-F1
#
_cell.length_a   1.000
_cell.length_b   1.000
_cell.length_c   1.000
_cell.angle_alpha   90.00
_cell.angle_beta   90.00
_cell.angle_gamma   90.00
#
_symmetry.space_group_name_H-M   'P 1'
#
loop_
_entity.id
_entity.type
_entity.pdbx_description
1 polymer ?
#
loop_
_entity_poly.entity_id
_entity_poly.type
_entity_poly.pdbx_seq_one_letter_code
_entity_poly.pdbx_strand_id
1 'polypeptide(L)'
;MNVLESLIESTPPVPVRRVLTGCFNTVVQSSGFGLASTLKPPLWQHEGVPGAGTLTTRNARELAEFARLDSTLAASVGIAAINSTRNEEGLPLKELNARELLVEKGKGGVLGMIGHFPFVERVREQFSDILIFELDPQKGDLPAEKIKKRLKEADVVAITATSLINHSFHDIIAACRKESYR
;
A
#
# COMPACT_ATOMS: atom_id res chain seq x y z
N MET A 1 -8.57 7.23 14.98
CA MET A 1 -8.45 5.77 14.80
C MET A 1 -7.53 5.55 13.60
N ASN A 2 -6.47 4.75 13.76
CA ASN A 2 -5.52 4.45 12.69
C ASN A 2 -6.23 3.58 11.63
N VAL A 3 -6.09 3.90 10.33
CA VAL A 3 -6.72 3.15 9.24
C VAL A 3 -6.38 1.66 9.29
N LEU A 4 -5.15 1.32 9.66
CA LEU A 4 -4.69 -0.06 9.73
C LEU A 4 -5.44 -0.83 10.83
N GLU A 5 -5.65 -0.20 11.98
CA GLU A 5 -6.43 -0.76 13.09
C GLU A 5 -7.87 -1.02 12.65
N SER A 6 -8.51 -0.05 12.00
CA SER A 6 -9.88 -0.22 11.47
C SER A 6 -9.96 -1.35 10.42
N LEU A 7 -8.93 -1.51 9.59
CA LEU A 7 -8.88 -2.60 8.61
C LEU A 7 -8.76 -3.98 9.30
N ILE A 8 -7.97 -4.09 10.35
CA ILE A 8 -7.80 -5.33 11.11
C ILE A 8 -9.08 -5.66 11.90
N GLU A 9 -9.65 -4.69 12.61
CA GLU A 9 -10.90 -4.86 13.36
C GLU A 9 -12.07 -5.26 12.45
N SER A 10 -12.14 -4.68 11.25
CA SER A 10 -13.17 -5.02 10.25
C SER A 10 -12.95 -6.36 9.55
N THR A 11 -11.80 -7.02 9.73
CA THR A 11 -11.51 -8.32 9.12
C THR A 11 -12.29 -9.42 9.85
N PRO A 12 -13.21 -10.16 9.21
CA PRO A 12 -13.93 -11.25 9.86
C PRO A 12 -13.02 -12.45 10.18
N PRO A 13 -13.23 -13.15 11.30
CA PRO A 13 -12.40 -14.29 11.71
C PRO A 13 -12.78 -15.57 10.96
N VAL A 14 -12.61 -15.58 9.64
CA VAL A 14 -12.90 -16.74 8.77
C VAL A 14 -11.68 -17.65 8.58
N PRO A 15 -11.85 -18.97 8.37
CA PRO A 15 -10.72 -19.89 8.20
C PRO A 15 -9.81 -19.54 7.01
N VAL A 16 -8.50 -19.63 7.22
CA VAL A 16 -7.50 -19.47 6.15
C VAL A 16 -7.24 -20.82 5.49
N ARG A 17 -7.33 -20.86 4.17
CA ARG A 17 -7.17 -22.08 3.37
C ARG A 17 -5.78 -22.22 2.78
N ARG A 18 -5.16 -21.10 2.38
CA ARG A 18 -3.82 -21.07 1.77
C ARG A 18 -3.11 -19.77 2.10
N VAL A 19 -1.79 -19.87 2.27
CA VAL A 19 -0.87 -18.72 2.32
C VAL A 19 0.30 -19.04 1.40
N LEU A 20 0.56 -18.17 0.43
CA LEU A 20 1.66 -18.31 -0.53
C LEU A 20 2.45 -17.01 -0.56
N THR A 21 3.74 -17.08 -0.27
CA THR A 21 4.65 -15.94 -0.35
C THR A 21 5.56 -16.15 -1.55
N GLY A 22 5.34 -15.39 -2.62
CA GLY A 22 6.18 -15.39 -3.82
C GLY A 22 7.26 -14.32 -3.78
N CYS A 23 8.04 -14.19 -4.86
CA CYS A 23 9.11 -13.18 -4.94
C CYS A 23 8.59 -11.74 -4.89
N PHE A 24 7.37 -11.50 -5.41
CA PHE A 24 6.80 -10.17 -5.56
C PHE A 24 5.43 -10.01 -4.90
N ASN A 25 4.68 -11.10 -4.74
CA ASN A 25 3.31 -11.08 -4.25
C ASN A 25 3.09 -12.17 -3.21
N THR A 26 2.37 -11.80 -2.15
CA THR A 26 1.88 -12.70 -1.12
C THR A 26 0.37 -12.84 -1.31
N VAL A 27 -0.11 -14.07 -1.30
CA VAL A 27 -1.51 -14.45 -1.46
C VAL A 27 -2.00 -15.09 -0.17
N VAL A 28 -3.14 -14.65 0.33
CA VAL A 28 -3.91 -15.36 1.36
C VAL A 28 -5.27 -15.71 0.78
N GLN A 29 -5.66 -16.97 0.92
CA GLN A 29 -7.00 -17.44 0.55
C GLN A 29 -7.81 -17.69 1.82
N SER A 30 -8.93 -17.00 1.97
CA SER A 30 -9.91 -17.21 3.05
C SER A 30 -11.33 -17.30 2.46
N SER A 31 -12.23 -16.36 2.75
CA SER A 31 -13.53 -16.24 2.06
C SER A 31 -13.36 -15.88 0.58
N GLY A 32 -12.33 -15.10 0.24
CA GLY A 32 -11.89 -14.80 -1.12
C GLY A 32 -10.37 -14.96 -1.27
N PHE A 33 -9.79 -14.21 -2.21
CA PHE A 33 -8.35 -14.12 -2.44
C PHE A 33 -7.86 -12.71 -2.13
N GLY A 34 -6.85 -12.62 -1.28
CA GLY A 34 -6.20 -11.36 -0.96
C GLY A 34 -4.77 -11.35 -1.45
N LEU A 35 -4.38 -10.23 -2.03
CA LEU A 35 -3.04 -9.98 -2.54
C LEU A 35 -2.39 -8.83 -1.79
N ALA A 36 -1.10 -8.93 -1.56
CA ALA A 36 -0.24 -7.83 -1.15
C ALA A 36 1.13 -7.98 -1.80
N SER A 37 1.83 -6.88 -2.03
CA SER A 37 3.24 -6.93 -2.44
C SER A 37 4.06 -7.63 -1.36
N THR A 38 4.98 -8.51 -1.76
CA THR A 38 5.94 -9.13 -0.85
C THR A 38 7.12 -8.18 -0.69
N LEU A 39 7.16 -7.51 0.45
CA LEU A 39 8.30 -6.66 0.80
C LEU A 39 9.31 -7.52 1.55
N LYS A 40 10.54 -7.54 1.04
CA LYS A 40 11.67 -8.15 1.75
C LYS A 40 12.26 -7.12 2.71
N PRO A 41 12.72 -7.52 3.90
CA PRO A 41 13.49 -6.63 4.74
C PRO A 41 14.76 -6.16 3.98
N PRO A 42 15.19 -4.90 4.18
CA PRO A 42 16.35 -4.32 3.48
C PRO A 42 17.69 -4.98 3.87
N LEU A 43 17.71 -5.71 4.99
CA LEU A 43 18.85 -6.51 5.43
C LEU A 43 18.48 -7.98 5.43
N TRP A 44 19.48 -8.85 5.30
CA TRP A 44 19.34 -10.29 5.49
C TRP A 44 18.97 -10.58 6.94
N GLN A 45 17.68 -10.48 7.24
CA GLN A 45 17.11 -10.89 8.51
C GLN A 45 16.69 -12.35 8.38
N HIS A 46 17.14 -13.18 9.31
CA HIS A 46 16.68 -14.56 9.43
C HIS A 46 15.24 -14.65 10.00
N GLU A 47 14.59 -13.51 10.21
CA GLU A 47 13.21 -13.43 10.70
C GLU A 47 12.24 -13.76 9.57
N GLY A 48 11.80 -15.03 9.56
CA GLY A 48 10.70 -15.48 8.72
C GLY A 48 9.35 -15.01 9.24
N VAL A 49 8.29 -15.38 8.54
CA VAL A 49 6.91 -15.12 8.99
C VAL A 49 6.64 -15.94 10.27
N PRO A 50 6.17 -15.34 11.38
CA PRO A 50 5.87 -16.07 12.61
C PRO A 50 4.85 -17.20 12.36
N GLY A 51 5.19 -18.42 12.76
CA GLY A 51 4.33 -19.60 12.52
C GLY A 51 4.28 -20.04 11.06
N ALA A 52 5.31 -19.74 10.26
CA ALA A 52 5.49 -20.33 8.93
C ALA A 52 5.36 -21.86 8.99
N GLY A 53 4.64 -22.43 8.02
CA GLY A 53 4.27 -23.86 8.01
C GLY A 53 2.97 -24.19 8.72
N THR A 54 2.46 -23.31 9.60
CA THR A 54 1.20 -23.53 10.34
C THR A 54 0.19 -22.41 10.16
N LEU A 55 0.40 -21.46 9.24
CA LEU A 55 -0.46 -20.28 9.07
C LEU A 55 -1.91 -20.62 8.69
N THR A 56 -2.15 -21.76 8.06
CA THR A 56 -3.50 -22.24 7.71
C THR A 56 -4.30 -22.76 8.91
N THR A 57 -3.67 -22.90 10.08
CA THR A 57 -4.37 -23.22 11.34
C THR A 57 -5.03 -21.99 11.98
N ARG A 58 -4.71 -20.78 11.48
CA ARG A 58 -5.24 -19.50 11.95
C ARG A 58 -6.46 -19.06 11.13
N ASN A 59 -7.23 -18.13 11.68
CA ASN A 59 -8.26 -17.41 10.93
C ASN A 59 -7.72 -16.09 10.32
N ALA A 60 -8.47 -15.49 9.41
CA ALA A 60 -8.04 -14.30 8.67
C ALA A 60 -7.81 -13.08 9.57
N ARG A 61 -8.55 -12.92 10.66
CA ARG A 61 -8.33 -11.84 11.64
C ARG A 61 -7.01 -12.04 12.39
N GLU A 62 -6.70 -13.26 12.82
CA GLU A 62 -5.42 -13.57 13.47
C GLU A 62 -4.22 -13.37 12.54
N LEU A 63 -4.37 -13.59 11.23
CA LEU A 63 -3.33 -13.24 10.26
C LEU A 63 -3.31 -11.73 9.97
N ALA A 64 -4.45 -11.04 9.95
CA ALA A 64 -4.50 -9.59 9.77
C ALA A 64 -3.70 -8.84 10.84
N GLU A 65 -3.65 -9.36 12.08
CA GLU A 65 -2.76 -8.86 13.15
C GLU A 65 -1.29 -8.74 12.72
N PHE A 66 -0.83 -9.58 11.77
CA PHE A 66 0.55 -9.53 11.28
C PHE A 66 0.87 -8.23 10.56
N ALA A 67 -0.15 -7.50 10.09
CA ALA A 67 0.04 -6.19 9.49
C ALA A 67 0.63 -5.16 10.47
N ARG A 68 0.61 -5.41 11.79
CA ARG A 68 1.26 -4.57 12.80
C ARG A 68 2.74 -4.87 13.01
N LEU A 69 3.24 -6.00 12.50
CA LEU A 69 4.61 -6.42 12.76
C LEU A 69 5.59 -5.56 11.96
N ASP A 70 6.73 -5.24 12.58
CA ASP A 70 7.83 -4.49 11.94
C ASP A 70 8.45 -5.27 10.77
N SER A 71 8.34 -6.60 10.78
CA SER A 71 8.72 -7.45 9.66
C SER A 71 7.79 -7.19 8.48
N THR A 72 8.29 -6.47 7.48
CA THR A 72 7.53 -6.15 6.26
C THR A 72 7.06 -7.40 5.51
N LEU A 73 7.80 -8.51 5.62
CA LEU A 73 7.40 -9.80 5.07
C LEU A 73 6.17 -10.38 5.79
N ALA A 74 6.15 -10.32 7.12
CA ALA A 74 4.99 -10.74 7.89
C ALA A 74 3.81 -9.78 7.69
N ALA A 75 4.07 -8.47 7.62
CA ALA A 75 3.04 -7.48 7.33
C ALA A 75 2.42 -7.66 5.94
N SER A 76 3.20 -8.09 4.93
CA SER A 76 2.66 -8.50 3.62
C SER A 76 1.63 -9.62 3.75
N VAL A 77 1.86 -10.62 4.61
CA VAL A 77 0.88 -11.68 4.90
C VAL A 77 -0.36 -11.10 5.57
N GLY A 78 -0.19 -10.17 6.53
CA GLY A 78 -1.31 -9.52 7.20
C GLY A 78 -2.20 -8.70 6.26
N ILE A 79 -1.60 -7.87 5.41
CA ILE A 79 -2.35 -7.09 4.40
C ILE A 79 -3.05 -8.04 3.40
N ALA A 80 -2.39 -9.11 2.96
CA ALA A 80 -3.03 -10.11 2.10
C ALA A 80 -4.21 -10.79 2.82
N ALA A 81 -4.11 -11.08 4.12
CA ALA A 81 -5.22 -11.63 4.89
C ALA A 81 -6.41 -10.67 4.98
N ILE A 82 -6.16 -9.38 5.26
CA ILE A 82 -7.18 -8.32 5.25
C ILE A 82 -7.89 -8.24 3.89
N ASN A 83 -7.12 -8.29 2.80
CA ASN A 83 -7.66 -8.21 1.45
C ASN A 83 -8.48 -9.46 1.09
N SER A 84 -8.14 -10.64 1.65
CA SER A 84 -8.81 -11.90 1.34
C SER A 84 -10.24 -11.98 1.85
N THR A 85 -10.63 -11.09 2.76
CA THR A 85 -11.97 -11.05 3.35
C THR A 85 -12.84 -9.92 2.81
N ARG A 86 -12.32 -9.09 1.88
CA ARG A 86 -13.09 -7.98 1.32
C ARG A 86 -14.17 -8.52 0.40
N ASN A 87 -15.41 -8.10 0.63
CA ASN A 87 -16.51 -8.33 -0.27
C ASN A 87 -16.82 -7.02 -1.00
N GLU A 88 -16.80 -7.07 -2.33
CA GLU A 88 -17.10 -5.95 -3.20
C GLU A 88 -18.58 -5.88 -3.60
N GLU A 89 -19.36 -6.92 -3.29
CA GLU A 89 -20.79 -6.98 -3.59
C GLU A 89 -21.54 -5.79 -2.96
N GLY A 90 -22.28 -5.08 -3.80
CA GLY A 90 -23.09 -3.93 -3.38
C GLY A 90 -22.31 -2.63 -3.16
N LEU A 91 -20.98 -2.62 -3.37
CA LEU A 91 -20.21 -1.37 -3.38
C LEU A 91 -20.45 -0.61 -4.69
N PRO A 92 -20.56 0.74 -4.66
CA PRO A 92 -20.70 1.56 -5.85
C PRO A 92 -19.34 1.71 -6.57
N LEU A 93 -18.84 0.60 -7.14
CA LEU A 93 -17.57 0.57 -7.83
C LEU A 93 -17.70 1.17 -9.24
N LYS A 94 -16.68 1.91 -9.65
CA LYS A 94 -16.55 2.47 -10.99
C LYS A 94 -15.24 2.02 -11.59
N GLU A 95 -15.29 1.43 -12.77
CA GLU A 95 -14.08 1.11 -13.54
C GLU A 95 -13.46 2.39 -14.08
N LEU A 96 -12.21 2.65 -13.71
CA LEU A 96 -11.45 3.84 -14.09
C LEU A 96 -9.99 3.48 -14.30
N ASN A 97 -9.32 4.23 -15.18
CA ASN A 97 -7.87 4.17 -15.30
C ASN A 97 -7.23 5.17 -14.31
N ALA A 98 -6.47 4.67 -13.34
CA ALA A 98 -5.86 5.52 -12.31
C ALA A 98 -4.95 6.62 -12.90
N ARG A 99 -4.20 6.34 -13.97
CA ARG A 99 -3.36 7.33 -14.64
C ARG A 99 -4.21 8.45 -15.26
N GLU A 100 -5.31 8.10 -15.93
CA GLU A 100 -6.21 9.08 -16.52
C GLU A 100 -6.89 9.93 -15.45
N LEU A 101 -7.28 9.32 -14.33
CA LEU A 101 -7.83 10.02 -13.17
C LEU A 101 -6.83 11.03 -12.58
N LEU A 102 -5.55 10.65 -12.44
CA LEU A 102 -4.51 11.56 -11.96
C LEU A 102 -4.34 12.77 -12.89
N VAL A 103 -4.35 12.54 -14.21
CA VAL A 103 -4.28 13.62 -15.20
C VAL A 103 -5.53 14.49 -15.12
N GLU A 104 -6.73 13.91 -15.07
CA GLU A 104 -7.99 14.66 -14.96
C GLU A 104 -8.01 15.57 -13.73
N LYS A 105 -7.56 15.06 -12.57
CA LYS A 105 -7.62 15.79 -11.29
C LYS A 105 -6.47 16.75 -11.07
N GLY A 106 -5.32 16.55 -11.71
CA GLY A 106 -4.11 17.33 -11.44
C GLY A 106 -3.51 18.08 -12.62
N LYS A 107 -4.17 18.11 -13.78
CA LYS A 107 -3.65 18.79 -14.98
C LYS A 107 -3.21 20.23 -14.68
N GLY A 108 -1.97 20.56 -15.06
CA GLY A 108 -1.35 21.86 -14.83
C GLY A 108 -0.87 22.10 -13.38
N GLY A 109 -1.23 21.23 -12.44
CA GLY A 109 -0.77 21.26 -11.05
C GLY A 109 0.45 20.35 -10.82
N VAL A 110 0.78 20.18 -9.55
CA VAL A 110 1.88 19.36 -9.04
C VAL A 110 1.35 17.96 -8.68
N LEU A 111 1.96 16.92 -9.24
CA LEU A 111 1.70 15.53 -8.86
C LEU A 111 2.68 15.09 -7.77
N GLY A 112 2.18 14.70 -6.60
CA GLY A 112 2.92 13.97 -5.58
C GLY A 112 2.73 12.47 -5.75
N MET A 113 3.81 11.70 -5.76
CA MET A 113 3.73 10.26 -5.93
C MET A 113 4.59 9.54 -4.89
N ILE A 114 3.96 8.71 -4.07
CA ILE A 114 4.66 7.83 -3.14
C ILE A 114 4.84 6.48 -3.83
N GLY A 115 6.09 6.16 -4.13
CA GLY A 115 6.45 5.04 -5.00
C GLY A 115 6.72 5.50 -6.44
N HIS A 116 7.66 4.85 -7.12
CA HIS A 116 7.99 5.13 -8.50
C HIS A 116 7.18 4.23 -9.43
N PHE A 117 6.36 4.81 -10.30
CA PHE A 117 5.54 4.07 -11.26
C PHE A 117 5.98 4.34 -12.71
N PRO A 118 6.17 3.30 -13.56
CA PRO A 118 6.68 3.46 -14.92
C PRO A 118 5.86 4.36 -15.85
N PHE A 119 4.59 4.62 -15.53
CA PHE A 119 3.71 5.40 -16.39
C PHE A 119 3.93 6.92 -16.26
N VAL A 120 4.66 7.38 -15.26
CA VAL A 120 4.76 8.81 -14.92
C VAL A 120 5.48 9.62 -15.99
N GLU A 121 6.50 9.06 -16.62
CA GLU A 121 7.17 9.69 -17.75
C GLU A 121 6.21 9.99 -18.91
N ARG A 122 5.14 9.19 -19.07
CA ARG A 122 4.16 9.38 -20.15
C ARG A 122 3.16 10.51 -19.87
N VAL A 123 3.08 10.98 -18.62
CA VAL A 123 2.14 12.03 -18.22
C VAL A 123 2.85 13.29 -17.74
N ARG A 124 4.19 13.33 -17.78
CA ARG A 124 5.02 14.44 -17.29
C ARG A 124 4.59 15.81 -17.83
N GLU A 125 4.29 15.90 -19.11
CA GLU A 125 3.86 17.15 -19.77
C GLU A 125 2.47 17.65 -19.32
N GLN A 126 1.69 16.81 -18.64
CA GLN A 126 0.36 17.19 -18.15
C GLN A 126 0.41 17.92 -16.80
N PHE A 127 1.56 17.94 -16.13
CA PHE A 127 1.75 18.52 -14.80
C PHE A 127 2.79 19.65 -14.85
N SER A 128 2.68 20.63 -13.95
CA SER A 128 3.68 21.70 -13.82
C SER A 128 4.93 21.22 -13.08
N ASP A 129 4.79 20.26 -12.17
CA ASP A 129 5.89 19.55 -11.51
C ASP A 129 5.45 18.14 -11.08
N ILE A 130 6.41 17.23 -10.91
CA ILE A 130 6.17 15.87 -10.41
C ILE A 130 7.19 15.55 -9.31
N LEU A 131 6.67 15.30 -8.11
CA LEU A 131 7.42 14.95 -6.92
C LEU A 131 7.26 13.44 -6.65
N ILE A 132 8.27 12.66 -7.04
CA ILE A 132 8.30 11.22 -6.75
C ILE A 132 9.08 11.00 -5.46
N PHE A 133 8.50 10.29 -4.49
CA PHE A 133 9.13 9.94 -3.22
C PHE A 133 9.34 8.44 -3.12
N GLU A 134 10.58 8.03 -2.86
CA GLU A 134 10.97 6.63 -2.75
C GLU A 134 11.86 6.36 -1.53
N LEU A 135 11.84 5.12 -1.06
CA LEU A 135 12.74 4.66 0.01
C LEU A 135 14.15 4.42 -0.52
N ASP A 136 14.28 3.93 -1.75
CA ASP A 136 15.52 3.79 -2.49
C ASP A 136 15.43 4.63 -3.77
N PRO A 137 15.64 5.96 -3.66
CA PRO A 137 15.36 6.88 -4.75
C PRO A 137 16.36 6.73 -5.89
N GLN A 138 15.84 6.64 -7.12
CA GLN A 138 16.66 6.74 -8.33
C GLN A 138 16.87 8.21 -8.75
N LYS A 139 17.64 8.43 -9.81
CA LYS A 139 17.93 9.78 -10.32
C LYS A 139 16.63 10.52 -10.66
N GLY A 140 16.38 11.63 -9.97
CA GLY A 140 15.19 12.47 -10.16
C GLY A 140 14.14 12.28 -9.07
N ASP A 141 14.20 11.17 -8.32
CA ASP A 141 13.31 10.93 -7.19
C ASP A 141 13.81 11.67 -5.94
N LEU A 142 12.89 11.91 -5.02
CA LEU A 142 13.14 12.49 -3.71
C LEU A 142 13.20 11.36 -2.66
N PRO A 143 14.12 11.44 -1.69
CA PRO A 143 14.13 10.49 -0.60
C PRO A 143 12.91 10.73 0.32
N ALA A 144 12.43 9.67 0.98
CA ALA A 144 11.22 9.68 1.80
C ALA A 144 11.21 10.75 2.90
N GLU A 145 12.37 11.17 3.43
CA GLU A 145 12.48 12.21 4.45
C GLU A 145 11.99 13.58 3.96
N LYS A 146 11.93 13.79 2.64
CA LYS A 146 11.41 15.04 2.05
C LYS A 146 9.88 15.10 2.03
N ILE A 147 9.16 13.99 2.26
CA ILE A 147 7.69 13.93 2.24
C ILE A 147 7.09 15.04 3.10
N LYS A 148 7.50 15.16 4.36
CA LYS A 148 6.97 16.17 5.31
C LYS A 148 7.13 17.62 4.83
N LYS A 149 8.16 17.90 4.02
CA LYS A 149 8.46 19.26 3.55
C LYS A 149 7.83 19.56 2.20
N ARG A 150 7.81 18.59 1.29
CA ARG A 150 7.50 18.80 -0.13
C ARG A 150 6.11 18.29 -0.54
N LEU A 151 5.57 17.26 0.12
CA LEU A 151 4.31 16.64 -0.32
C LEU A 151 3.12 17.63 -0.27
N LYS A 152 3.16 18.61 0.64
CA LYS A 152 2.18 19.70 0.72
C LYS A 152 2.08 20.59 -0.53
N GLU A 153 3.06 20.53 -1.43
CA GLU A 153 3.03 21.25 -2.72
C GLU A 153 2.11 20.56 -3.72
N ALA A 154 1.86 19.26 -3.57
CA ALA A 154 1.09 18.46 -4.53
C ALA A 154 -0.40 18.85 -4.55
N ASP A 155 -0.93 19.06 -5.75
CA ASP A 155 -2.36 19.22 -6.03
C ASP A 155 -3.10 17.89 -6.09
N VAL A 156 -2.41 16.86 -6.57
CA VAL A 156 -2.90 15.47 -6.60
C VAL A 156 -1.84 14.55 -6.05
N VAL A 157 -2.23 13.57 -5.23
CA VAL A 157 -1.32 12.62 -4.59
C VAL A 157 -1.72 11.19 -4.94
N ALA A 158 -0.77 10.42 -5.48
CA ALA A 158 -0.88 8.98 -5.63
C ALA A 158 -0.05 8.28 -4.56
N ILE A 159 -0.67 7.36 -3.81
CA ILE A 159 -0.01 6.67 -2.68
C ILE A 159 0.03 5.17 -2.98
N THR A 160 1.22 4.58 -3.01
CA THR A 160 1.37 3.13 -3.08
C THR A 160 0.69 2.42 -1.90
N ALA A 161 -0.01 1.31 -2.18
CA ALA A 161 -0.61 0.47 -1.14
C ALA A 161 0.44 -0.16 -0.20
N THR A 162 1.70 -0.26 -0.63
CA THR A 162 2.81 -0.77 0.21
C THR A 162 3.11 0.13 1.40
N SER A 163 2.62 1.37 1.40
CA SER A 163 2.69 2.27 2.56
C SER A 163 1.92 1.75 3.79
N LEU A 164 0.94 0.85 3.60
CA LEU A 164 0.27 0.15 4.70
C LEU A 164 1.15 -0.96 5.29
N ILE A 165 2.01 -1.58 4.47
CA ILE A 165 2.89 -2.69 4.88
C ILE A 165 4.08 -2.16 5.68
N ASN A 166 4.66 -1.03 5.28
CA ASN A 166 5.79 -0.40 5.96
C ASN A 166 5.37 0.72 6.95
N HIS A 167 4.06 0.79 7.25
CA HIS A 167 3.45 1.71 8.22
C HIS A 167 3.63 3.21 7.95
N SER A 168 4.02 3.61 6.74
CA SER A 168 4.20 5.03 6.37
C SER A 168 2.90 5.75 5.96
N PHE A 169 1.81 5.02 5.70
CA PHE A 169 0.57 5.60 5.14
C PHE A 169 0.03 6.79 5.94
N HIS A 170 -0.03 6.68 7.27
CA HIS A 170 -0.63 7.74 8.10
C HIS A 170 0.20 9.03 8.07
N ASP A 171 1.53 8.92 8.12
CA ASP A 171 2.43 10.06 8.04
C ASP A 171 2.39 10.74 6.66
N ILE A 172 2.22 9.94 5.59
CA ILE A 172 2.01 10.44 4.23
C ILE A 172 0.71 11.25 4.16
N ILE A 173 -0.41 10.68 4.61
CA ILE A 173 -1.71 11.36 4.58
C ILE A 173 -1.68 12.66 5.39
N ALA A 174 -1.01 12.67 6.54
CA ALA A 174 -0.85 13.86 7.37
C ALA A 174 0.02 14.95 6.71
N ALA A 175 0.94 14.57 5.80
CA ALA A 175 1.78 15.51 5.06
C ALA A 175 1.10 16.06 3.79
N CYS A 176 0.02 15.45 3.31
CA CYS A 176 -0.78 15.99 2.23
C CYS A 176 -1.44 17.31 2.65
N ARG A 177 -1.47 18.29 1.75
CA ARG A 177 -2.30 19.50 1.96
C ARG A 177 -3.78 19.13 1.97
N LYS A 178 -4.64 19.91 2.64
CA LYS A 178 -6.05 19.53 2.85
C LYS A 178 -6.83 19.44 1.54
N GLU A 179 -6.49 20.31 0.60
CA GLU A 179 -7.17 20.51 -0.69
C GLU A 179 -6.65 19.59 -1.79
N SER A 180 -5.63 18.76 -1.53
CA SER A 180 -5.11 17.83 -2.54
C SER A 180 -6.15 16.75 -2.86
N TYR A 181 -6.32 16.40 -4.13
CA TYR A 181 -6.98 15.14 -4.49
C TYR A 181 -6.07 13.96 -4.08
N ARG A 182 -6.60 12.98 -3.37
CA ARG A 182 -5.88 11.80 -2.87
C ARG A 182 -6.81 10.61 -2.73
#